data_AF-A0A495YIC3-F1
#
_entry.id   AF-A0A495YIC3-F1
#
_cell.length_a   1.000
_cell.length_b   1.000
_cell.length_c   1.000
_cell.angle_alpha   90.00
_cell.angle_beta   90.00
_cell.angle_gamma   90.00
#
_symmetry.space_group_name_H-M   'P 1'
#
loop_
_entity.id
_entity.type
_entity.pdbx_description
1 polymer ?
#
loop_
_entity_poly.entity_id
_entity_poly.type
_entity_poly.pdbx_seq_one_letter_code
_entity_poly.pdbx_strand_id
1 'polypeptide(L)'
;MGVYIIEYAQDPTYVIGVTDQSQDSGVVLRSKNGLAPRAAFWDVNFDTGIISLNASGGVLAIGADRIAPEALLKLKPSSAAIQWDFFSHPGYIVPRADETLCLDDKGRVVSNGNPLWLYPINGSPAQQWHLVPLNNLKSFE
;
A
#
# COMPACT_ATOMS: atom_id res chain seq x y z
N MET A 1 11.51 -11.73 0.48
CA MET A 1 10.68 -10.97 -0.48
C MET A 1 9.62 -11.90 -1.05
N GLY A 2 8.37 -11.44 -1.15
CA GLY A 2 7.29 -12.20 -1.79
C GLY A 2 6.32 -11.25 -2.49
N VAL A 3 5.49 -11.79 -3.39
CA VAL A 3 4.51 -10.98 -4.15
C VAL A 3 3.14 -11.04 -3.47
N TYR A 4 2.54 -9.88 -3.27
CA TYR A 4 1.30 -9.70 -2.52
C TYR A 4 0.30 -8.83 -3.28
N ILE A 5 -0.97 -9.05 -2.97
CA ILE A 5 -2.01 -8.02 -3.01
C ILE A 5 -2.19 -7.52 -1.57
N ILE A 6 -2.35 -6.21 -1.40
CA ILE A 6 -2.61 -5.62 -0.08
C ILE A 6 -4.07 -5.18 -0.06
N GLU A 7 -4.92 -5.97 0.59
CA GLU A 7 -6.37 -5.78 0.63
C GLU A 7 -6.76 -4.80 1.72
N TYR A 8 -7.78 -4.00 1.45
CA TYR A 8 -8.38 -3.14 2.44
C TYR A 8 -9.26 -3.99 3.37
N ALA A 9 -8.99 -3.98 4.68
CA ALA A 9 -9.64 -4.91 5.60
C ALA A 9 -11.15 -4.67 5.75
N GLN A 10 -11.61 -3.41 5.64
CA GLN A 10 -13.04 -3.10 5.72
C GLN A 10 -13.83 -3.59 4.51
N ASP A 11 -13.23 -3.57 3.32
CA ASP A 11 -13.82 -4.12 2.10
C ASP A 11 -12.72 -4.81 1.28
N PRO A 12 -12.55 -6.14 1.46
CA PRO A 12 -11.53 -6.89 0.76
C PRO A 12 -11.72 -6.91 -0.76
N THR A 13 -12.81 -6.39 -1.34
CA THR A 13 -12.89 -6.23 -2.81
C THR A 13 -12.05 -5.07 -3.31
N TYR A 14 -11.49 -4.25 -2.40
CA TYR A 14 -10.57 -3.17 -2.69
C TYR A 14 -9.16 -3.45 -2.16
N VAL A 15 -8.17 -2.88 -2.85
CA VAL A 15 -6.75 -3.09 -2.60
C VAL A 15 -5.97 -1.80 -2.75
N ILE A 16 -4.77 -1.77 -2.18
CA ILE A 16 -3.77 -0.76 -2.49
C ILE A 16 -3.32 -0.96 -3.94
N GLY A 17 -3.48 0.07 -4.76
CA GLY A 17 -2.98 0.11 -6.12
C GLY A 17 -2.42 1.47 -6.47
N VAL A 18 -2.15 1.66 -7.76
CA VAL A 18 -1.57 2.89 -8.31
C VAL A 18 -2.42 3.47 -9.42
N THR A 19 -2.37 4.79 -9.58
CA THR A 19 -3.01 5.47 -10.72
C THR A 19 -2.35 5.10 -12.05
N ASP A 20 -1.02 4.99 -12.05
CA ASP A 20 -0.18 4.57 -13.17
C ASP A 20 1.15 4.00 -12.62
N GLN A 21 1.98 3.39 -13.48
CA GLN A 21 3.23 2.73 -13.12
C GLN A 21 4.45 3.66 -13.20
N SER A 22 4.23 4.98 -13.24
CA SER A 22 5.27 6.01 -13.36
C SER A 22 5.60 6.66 -12.01
N GLN A 23 6.81 7.22 -11.88
CA GLN A 23 7.23 7.92 -10.67
C GLN A 23 6.23 9.03 -10.30
N ASP A 24 6.02 9.24 -9.00
CA ASP A 24 5.11 10.20 -8.41
C ASP A 24 3.61 9.95 -8.70
N SER A 25 3.27 8.85 -9.39
CA SER A 25 1.90 8.36 -9.49
C SER A 25 1.30 8.09 -8.11
N GLY A 26 0.03 8.44 -7.94
CA GLY A 26 -0.69 8.29 -6.67
C GLY A 26 -0.87 6.83 -6.29
N VAL A 27 -0.68 6.54 -5.00
CA VAL A 27 -1.09 5.28 -4.39
C VAL A 27 -2.52 5.46 -3.89
N VAL A 28 -3.42 4.61 -4.38
CA VAL A 28 -4.86 4.79 -4.29
C VAL A 28 -5.57 3.47 -4.02
N LEU A 29 -6.81 3.55 -3.55
CA LEU A 29 -7.69 2.41 -3.45
C LEU A 29 -8.16 1.96 -4.85
N ARG A 30 -8.14 0.66 -5.14
CA ARG A 30 -8.58 0.07 -6.41
C ARG A 30 -9.45 -1.16 -6.16
N SER A 31 -10.54 -1.32 -6.90
CA SER A 31 -11.32 -2.55 -6.90
C SER A 31 -10.51 -3.67 -7.55
N LYS A 32 -10.57 -4.88 -6.98
CA LYS A 32 -10.01 -6.11 -7.55
C LYS A 32 -10.70 -6.54 -8.84
N ASN A 33 -11.98 -6.20 -8.99
CA ASN A 33 -12.79 -6.63 -10.12
C ASN A 33 -12.25 -6.01 -11.42
N GLY A 34 -11.71 -6.84 -12.30
CA GLY A 34 -11.08 -6.39 -13.55
C GLY A 34 -9.75 -5.65 -13.36
N LEU A 35 -9.09 -5.83 -12.20
CA LEU A 35 -7.83 -5.16 -11.90
C LEU A 35 -6.69 -5.74 -12.73
N ALA A 36 -6.02 -4.89 -13.49
CA ALA A 36 -4.79 -5.29 -14.16
C ALA A 36 -3.68 -5.52 -13.11
N PRO A 37 -2.97 -6.67 -13.12
CA PRO A 37 -1.89 -6.98 -12.18
C PRO A 37 -0.86 -5.86 -12.01
N ARG A 38 -0.53 -5.19 -13.12
CA ARG A 38 0.42 -4.06 -13.16
C ARG A 38 0.08 -2.88 -12.26
N ALA A 39 -1.16 -2.80 -11.78
CA ALA A 39 -1.64 -1.70 -10.97
C ALA A 39 -1.65 -1.98 -9.46
N ALA A 40 -1.43 -3.23 -9.01
CA ALA A 40 -1.61 -3.57 -7.58
C ALA A 40 -0.85 -4.81 -7.09
N PHE A 41 0.09 -5.36 -7.87
CA PHE A 41 0.97 -6.41 -7.38
C PHE A 41 2.20 -5.78 -6.75
N TRP A 42 2.48 -6.19 -5.51
CA TRP A 42 3.52 -5.60 -4.68
C TRP A 42 4.56 -6.64 -4.28
N ASP A 43 5.82 -6.37 -4.57
CA ASP A 43 6.95 -7.10 -4.00
C ASP A 43 7.20 -6.54 -2.60
N VAL A 44 6.84 -7.32 -1.57
CA VAL A 44 7.02 -6.93 -0.17
C VAL A 44 8.31 -7.54 0.37
N ASN A 45 9.21 -6.68 0.83
CA ASN A 45 10.42 -7.06 1.53
C ASN A 45 10.29 -6.73 3.02
N PHE A 46 10.02 -7.74 3.84
CA PHE A 46 9.84 -7.57 5.29
C PHE A 46 11.14 -7.17 6.02
N ASP A 47 12.31 -7.53 5.50
CA ASP A 47 13.59 -7.18 6.12
C ASP A 47 13.85 -5.68 5.96
N THR A 48 13.76 -5.17 4.73
CA THR A 48 14.00 -3.75 4.42
C THR A 48 12.81 -2.84 4.66
N GLY A 49 11.61 -3.42 4.75
CA GLY A 49 10.35 -2.67 4.87
C GLY A 49 9.87 -2.06 3.54
N ILE A 50 10.47 -2.40 2.41
CA ILE A 50 10.09 -1.79 1.13
C ILE A 50 8.91 -2.54 0.50
N ILE A 51 7.90 -1.79 0.04
CA ILE A 51 6.76 -2.27 -0.75
C ILE A 51 6.93 -1.77 -2.18
N SER A 52 7.58 -2.58 -3.03
CA SER A 52 7.88 -2.21 -4.41
C SER A 52 6.76 -2.61 -5.36
N LEU A 53 6.46 -1.76 -6.35
CA LEU A 53 5.53 -2.09 -7.41
C LEU A 53 6.16 -3.15 -8.33
N ASN A 54 5.55 -4.32 -8.41
CA ASN A 54 6.09 -5.45 -9.17
C ASN A 54 6.29 -5.12 -10.67
N ALA A 55 5.34 -4.41 -11.27
CA ALA A 55 5.43 -3.98 -12.67
C ALA A 55 6.55 -2.96 -12.97
N SER A 56 7.13 -2.35 -11.93
CA SER A 56 8.30 -1.47 -12.09
C SER A 56 9.63 -2.23 -12.06
N GLY A 57 9.61 -3.57 -11.85
CA GLY A 57 10.83 -4.36 -11.65
C GLY A 57 11.58 -4.00 -10.37
N GLY A 58 10.87 -3.55 -9.34
CA GLY A 58 11.48 -3.12 -8.07
C GLY A 58 12.03 -1.69 -8.05
N VAL A 59 11.88 -0.91 -9.14
CA VAL A 59 12.41 0.46 -9.24
C VAL A 59 11.59 1.48 -8.46
N LEU A 60 10.27 1.31 -8.44
CA LEU A 60 9.33 2.20 -7.75
C LEU A 60 8.67 1.48 -6.57
N ALA A 61 8.45 2.20 -5.47
CA ALA A 61 7.85 1.70 -4.25
C ALA A 61 6.93 2.72 -3.58
N ILE A 62 6.10 2.27 -2.65
CA ILE A 62 5.20 3.14 -1.88
C ILE A 62 6.02 4.06 -0.98
N GLY A 63 5.91 5.37 -1.24
CA GLY A 63 6.50 6.42 -0.42
C GLY A 63 5.60 7.66 -0.36
N ALA A 64 6.19 8.79 0.03
CA ALA A 64 5.55 10.09 0.08
C ALA A 64 6.60 11.19 -0.14
N ASP A 65 6.18 12.45 -0.28
CA ASP A 65 7.15 13.58 -0.30
C ASP A 65 7.74 13.85 1.09
N ARG A 66 7.04 13.44 2.14
CA ARG A 66 7.43 13.56 3.55
C ARG A 66 6.71 12.51 4.39
N ILE A 67 7.33 12.10 5.50
CA ILE A 67 6.67 11.30 6.53
C ILE A 67 6.09 12.30 7.55
N ALA A 68 4.82 12.66 7.36
CA ALA A 68 4.08 13.61 8.19
C ALA A 68 2.57 13.38 8.02
N PRO A 69 1.73 13.81 8.97
CA PRO A 69 0.29 13.75 8.83
C PRO A 69 -0.20 14.32 7.50
N GLU A 70 -1.19 13.64 6.92
CA GLU A 70 -1.90 14.00 5.70
C GLU A 70 -1.04 14.00 4.42
N ALA A 71 0.20 13.50 4.48
CA ALA A 71 1.03 13.30 3.30
C ALA A 71 0.43 12.22 2.39
N LEU A 72 0.15 12.58 1.13
CA LEU A 72 -0.35 11.63 0.13
C LEU A 72 0.73 10.62 -0.24
N LEU A 73 0.34 9.35 -0.31
CA LEU A 73 1.21 8.29 -0.77
C LEU A 73 1.31 8.29 -2.30
N LYS A 74 2.51 8.00 -2.79
CA LYS A 74 2.85 7.96 -4.21
C LYS A 74 4.01 7.02 -4.47
N LEU A 75 4.20 6.66 -5.74
CA LEU A 75 5.37 5.91 -6.16
C LEU A 75 6.62 6.81 -6.07
N LYS A 76 7.64 6.34 -5.36
CA LYS A 76 8.97 6.96 -5.30
C LYS A 76 10.02 5.95 -5.78
N PRO A 77 11.21 6.39 -6.22
CA PRO A 77 12.35 5.49 -6.37
C PRO A 77 12.52 4.67 -5.10
N SER A 78 12.75 3.36 -5.20
CA SER A 78 12.83 2.45 -4.05
C SER A 78 13.88 2.88 -3.01
N SER A 79 14.93 3.61 -3.43
CA SER A 79 15.95 4.19 -2.55
C SER A 79 15.47 5.37 -1.70
N ALA A 80 14.36 6.00 -2.08
CA ALA A 80 13.74 7.14 -1.41
C ALA A 80 12.30 6.83 -0.91
N ALA A 81 11.87 5.57 -1.00
CA ALA A 81 10.57 5.14 -0.54
C ALA A 81 10.52 5.01 1.00
N ILE A 82 9.32 4.91 1.54
CA ILE A 82 9.14 4.71 2.98
C ILE A 82 9.56 3.27 3.30
N GLN A 83 10.33 3.11 4.38
CA GLN A 83 10.56 1.81 5.00
C GLN A 83 9.41 1.55 5.97
N TRP A 84 8.67 0.47 5.72
CA TRP A 84 7.47 0.12 6.47
C TRP A 84 7.78 -0.94 7.55
N ASP A 85 7.11 -0.81 8.68
CA ASP A 85 6.92 -1.84 9.67
C ASP A 85 5.52 -2.46 9.51
N PHE A 86 5.45 -3.77 9.68
CA PHE A 86 4.24 -4.58 9.54
C PHE A 86 3.88 -5.31 10.85
N PHE A 87 4.78 -5.28 11.84
CA PHE A 87 4.73 -6.22 12.96
C PHE A 87 4.47 -5.55 14.31
N SER A 88 4.99 -4.34 14.55
CA SER A 88 4.78 -3.67 15.85
C SER A 88 3.33 -3.27 16.07
N HIS A 89 2.59 -3.05 14.97
CA HIS A 89 1.16 -2.76 14.98
C HIS A 89 0.44 -3.73 14.02
N PRO A 90 0.07 -4.94 14.46
CA PRO A 90 -0.56 -5.93 13.60
C PRO A 90 -1.82 -5.38 12.92
N GLY A 91 -1.92 -5.58 11.60
CA GLY A 91 -3.01 -5.05 10.77
C GLY A 91 -2.76 -3.64 10.21
N TYR A 92 -1.80 -2.91 10.77
CA TYR A 92 -1.36 -1.61 10.25
C TYR A 92 -0.12 -1.76 9.35
N ILE A 93 0.09 -0.76 8.49
CA ILE A 93 1.33 -0.58 7.73
C ILE A 93 1.90 0.78 8.14
N VAL A 94 3.02 0.77 8.84
CA VAL A 94 3.50 1.89 9.66
C VAL A 94 4.86 2.38 9.13
N PRO A 95 5.12 3.69 8.95
CA PRO A 95 6.46 4.15 8.62
C PRO A 95 7.42 3.87 9.79
N ARG A 96 8.55 3.19 9.55
CA ARG A 96 9.58 2.93 10.59
C ARG A 96 10.15 4.22 11.20
N ALA A 97 10.12 5.32 10.44
CA ALA A 97 10.63 6.61 10.89
C ALA A 97 9.65 7.37 11.80
N ASP A 98 8.37 7.01 11.81
CA ASP A 98 7.33 7.62 12.64
C ASP A 98 6.19 6.62 12.86
N GLU A 99 6.30 5.85 13.94
CA GLU A 99 5.33 4.81 14.31
C GLU A 99 3.99 5.39 14.81
N THR A 100 3.85 6.72 14.90
CA THR A 100 2.58 7.36 15.27
C THR A 100 1.63 7.52 14.06
N LEU A 101 2.15 7.33 12.84
CA LEU A 101 1.41 7.42 11.59
C LEU A 101 1.20 6.04 10.97
N CYS A 102 0.19 5.88 10.13
CA CYS A 102 0.02 4.68 9.32
C CYS A 102 -0.57 4.99 7.95
N LEU A 103 -0.50 4.01 7.05
CA LEU A 103 -1.21 4.01 5.78
C LEU A 103 -2.72 3.97 6.02
N ASP A 104 -3.44 4.96 5.50
CA ASP A 104 -4.85 5.21 5.78
C ASP A 104 -5.65 5.47 4.47
N ASP A 105 -6.87 4.95 4.42
CA ASP A 105 -7.86 5.25 3.38
C ASP A 105 -8.52 6.61 3.64
N LYS A 106 -8.14 7.63 2.86
CA LYS A 106 -8.52 9.02 3.13
C LYS A 106 -10.03 9.18 3.24
N GLY A 107 -10.49 9.56 4.43
CA GLY A 107 -11.90 9.79 4.70
C GLY A 107 -12.77 8.52 4.72
N ARG A 108 -12.15 7.33 4.72
CA ARG A 108 -12.83 6.02 4.66
C ARG A 108 -13.75 5.89 3.44
N VAL A 109 -13.31 6.38 2.30
CA VAL A 109 -14.10 6.39 1.06
C VAL A 109 -13.74 5.18 0.20
N VAL A 110 -14.60 4.18 0.22
CA VAL A 110 -14.45 2.96 -0.57
C VAL A 110 -14.84 3.19 -2.02
N SER A 111 -13.93 3.80 -2.78
CA SER A 111 -14.10 4.04 -4.21
C SER A 111 -12.78 3.98 -4.98
N ASN A 112 -12.86 3.65 -6.26
CA ASN A 112 -11.69 3.62 -7.13
C ASN A 112 -11.02 5.00 -7.21
N GLY A 113 -9.72 5.04 -6.96
CA GLY A 113 -8.94 6.26 -7.01
C GLY A 113 -8.96 7.07 -5.71
N ASN A 114 -9.62 6.60 -4.65
CA ASN A 114 -9.51 7.29 -3.36
C ASN A 114 -8.04 7.34 -2.91
N PRO A 115 -7.49 8.51 -2.57
CA PRO A 115 -6.08 8.62 -2.20
C PRO A 115 -5.79 7.88 -0.89
N LEU A 116 -4.65 7.20 -0.86
CA LEU A 116 -4.08 6.68 0.38
C LEU A 116 -3.04 7.69 0.90
N TRP A 117 -2.99 7.87 2.21
CA TRP A 117 -2.17 8.89 2.84
C TRP A 117 -1.61 8.39 4.18
N LEU A 118 -0.70 9.17 4.76
CA LEU A 118 -0.27 9.00 6.13
C LEU A 118 -1.23 9.71 7.08
N TYR A 119 -1.74 9.00 8.08
CA TYR A 119 -2.60 9.60 9.10
C TYR A 119 -2.23 9.08 10.49
N PRO A 120 -2.40 9.89 11.56
CA PRO A 120 -2.22 9.40 12.92
C PRO A 120 -3.03 8.13 13.19
N ILE A 121 -2.40 7.15 13.83
CA ILE A 121 -3.09 5.93 14.24
C ILE A 121 -4.27 6.31 15.14
N ASN A 122 -5.48 5.92 14.74
CA ASN A 122 -6.73 6.29 15.41
C ASN A 122 -7.67 5.09 15.64
N GLY A 123 -7.21 3.87 15.34
CA GLY A 123 -8.00 2.65 15.57
C GLY A 123 -9.11 2.41 14.55
N SER A 124 -9.23 3.24 13.53
CA SER A 124 -10.35 3.16 12.61
C SER A 124 -10.13 2.09 11.51
N PRO A 125 -11.20 1.47 10.99
CA PRO A 125 -11.13 0.56 9.84
C PRO A 125 -10.36 1.08 8.60
N ALA A 126 -10.24 2.40 8.43
CA ALA A 126 -9.46 3.03 7.34
C ALA A 126 -7.97 2.66 7.36
N GLN A 127 -7.46 2.13 8.48
CA GLN A 127 -6.05 1.90 8.75
C GLN A 127 -5.65 0.43 8.75
N GLN A 128 -6.58 -0.45 8.38
CA GLN A 128 -6.42 -1.89 8.50
C GLN A 128 -6.25 -2.55 7.12
N TRP A 129 -5.21 -3.37 6.99
CA TRP A 129 -4.79 -3.96 5.73
C TRP A 129 -4.46 -5.45 5.88
N HIS A 130 -4.75 -6.23 4.84
CA HIS A 130 -4.39 -7.64 4.76
C HIS A 130 -3.36 -7.86 3.66
N LEU A 131 -2.18 -8.38 4.02
CA LEU A 131 -1.19 -8.82 3.06
C LEU A 131 -1.55 -10.23 2.61
N VAL A 132 -2.02 -10.36 1.37
CA VAL A 132 -2.42 -11.66 0.78
C VAL A 132 -1.36 -12.11 -0.23
N PRO A 133 -0.59 -13.18 0.07
CA PRO A 133 0.40 -13.70 -0.86
C PRO A 133 -0.26 -14.20 -2.14
N LEU A 134 0.26 -13.83 -3.31
CA LEU A 134 -0.28 -14.30 -4.60
C LEU A 134 -0.23 -15.83 -4.73
N ASN A 135 0.78 -16.47 -4.13
CA ASN A 135 0.92 -17.93 -4.16
C ASN A 135 -0.21 -18.66 -3.40
N ASN A 136 -0.95 -17.95 -2.55
CA ASN A 136 -2.11 -18.46 -1.83
C ASN A 136 -3.45 -18.08 -2.51
N LEU A 137 -3.41 -17.29 -3.59
CA LEU A 137 -4.56 -17.05 -4.44
C LEU A 137 -4.77 -18.28 -5.33
N LYS A 138 -5.41 -19.31 -4.79
CA LYS A 138 -6.01 -20.34 -5.64
C LYS A 138 -7.05 -19.66 -6.54
N SER A 139 -6.82 -19.79 -7.86
CA SER A 139 -7.71 -19.48 -8.99
C SER A 139 -8.20 -18.02 -9.13
N PHE A 140 -7.49 -17.25 -9.95
CA PHE A 140 -8.12 -16.33 -10.91
C PHE A 140 -8.42 -17.07 -12.25
N GLU A 141 -8.85 -18.34 -12.16
CA GLU A 141 -9.46 -19.09 -13.26
C GLU A 141 -10.98 -19.07 -13.09
#